data_AF-A0A178GNF2-F1
#
_entry.id   AF-A0A178GNF2-F1
#
_cell.length_a   1.000
_cell.length_b   1.000
_cell.length_c   1.000
_cell.angle_alpha   90.00
_cell.angle_beta   90.00
_cell.angle_gamma   90.00
#
_symmetry.space_group_name_H-M   'P 1'
#
loop_
_entity.id
_entity.type
_entity.pdbx_description
1 polymer ?
#
loop_
_entity_poly.entity_id
_entity_poly.type
_entity_poly.pdbx_seq_one_letter_code
_entity_poly.pdbx_strand_id
1 'polypeptide(L)' 'MHNLQLNLPILAFWLFLALAISAMSTALLSHNLILDGAAILVSILTGVGVVFSMALIFAEHIIDICSS' A
#
# COMPACT_ATOMS: atom_id res chain seq x y z
N MET A 1 -28.46 -5.49 4.93
CA MET A 1 -27.42 -6.31 4.26
C MET A 1 -26.24 -5.40 4.01
N HIS A 2 -25.06 -5.83 4.46
CA HIS A 2 -23.89 -5.00 4.73
C HIS A 2 -23.42 -4.21 3.50
N ASN A 3 -23.42 -2.86 3.61
CA ASN A 3 -22.73 -1.94 2.72
C ASN A 3 -21.22 -2.11 2.89
N LEU A 4 -20.71 -3.26 2.45
CA LEU A 4 -19.29 -3.53 2.30
C LEU A 4 -18.84 -2.94 0.96
N GLN A 5 -19.07 -1.64 0.75
CA GLN A 5 -18.24 -0.83 -0.17
C GLN A 5 -16.87 -0.68 0.51
N LEU A 6 -16.18 -1.80 0.67
CA LEU A 6 -14.77 -1.79 0.98
C LEU A 6 -14.11 -1.22 -0.27
N ASN A 7 -13.85 0.09 -0.25
CA ASN A 7 -13.29 0.77 -1.39
C ASN A 7 -11.99 0.04 -1.75
N LEU A 8 -11.95 -0.58 -2.92
CA LEU A 8 -10.82 -1.36 -3.42
C LEU A 8 -9.47 -0.65 -3.20
N PRO A 9 -9.36 0.69 -3.39
CA PRO A 9 -8.10 1.37 -3.15
C PRO A 9 -7.78 1.58 -1.65
N ILE A 10 -8.79 1.65 -0.77
CA ILE A 10 -8.57 1.63 0.69
C ILE A 10 -7.99 0.28 1.14
N LEU A 11 -8.51 -0.83 0.61
CA LEU A 11 -8.02 -2.16 0.92
C LEU A 11 -6.57 -2.31 0.44
N ALA A 12 -6.29 -1.89 -0.80
CA ALA A 12 -4.94 -1.91 -1.36
C ALA A 12 -3.96 -1.09 -0.52
N PHE A 13 -4.34 0.11 -0.08
CA PHE A 13 -3.54 0.94 0.80
C PHE A 13 -3.15 0.22 2.10
N TRP A 14 -4.11 -0.37 2.80
CA TRP A 14 -3.84 -1.12 4.04
C TRP A 14 -2.95 -2.33 3.81
N LEU A 15 -3.13 -3.02 2.68
CA LEU A 15 -2.34 -4.19 2.32
C LEU A 15 -0.88 -3.80 2.05
N PHE A 16 -0.64 -2.75 1.27
CA PHE A 16 0.71 -2.21 1.05
C PHE A 16 1.37 -1.69 2.33
N LEU A 17 0.59 -1.08 3.22
CA LEU A 17 1.08 -0.59 4.52
C LEU A 17 1.54 -1.75 5.42
N ALA A 18 0.73 -2.81 5.54
CA ALA A 18 1.08 -3.99 6.31
C ALA A 18 2.34 -4.68 5.74
N LEU A 19 2.44 -4.75 4.41
CA LEU A 19 3.59 -5.33 3.72
C LEU A 19 4.87 -4.52 3.97
N ALA A 20 4.78 -3.18 3.96
CA ALA A 20 5.92 -2.30 4.23
C ALA A 20 6.45 -2.48 5.66
N ILE A 21 5.56 -2.56 6.66
CA ILE A 21 5.93 -2.77 8.08
C ILE A 21 6.59 -4.14 8.26
N SER A 22 6.06 -5.18 7.61
CA SER A 22 6.63 -6.53 7.64
C SER A 22 8.02 -6.58 6.98
N ALA A 23 8.20 -5.91 5.83
CA ALA A 23 9.48 -5.83 5.16
C ALA A 23 10.54 -5.10 6.00
N MET A 24 10.19 -3.95 6.61
CA MET A 24 11.10 -3.24 7.52
C MET A 24 11.49 -4.08 8.74
N SER A 25 10.53 -4.78 9.35
CA SER A 25 10.82 -5.66 10.48
C SER A 25 11.77 -6.79 10.09
N THR A 26 11.61 -7.34 8.88
CA THR A 26 12.49 -8.40 8.36
C THR A 26 13.89 -7.87 8.09
N ALA A 27 14.03 -6.68 7.48
CA ALA A 27 15.32 -6.04 7.23
C ALA A 27 16.10 -5.71 8.52
N LEU A 28 15.39 -5.38 9.61
CA LEU A 28 16.02 -5.07 10.90
C LEU A 28 16.45 -6.34 11.66
N LEU A 29 15.75 -7.46 11.49
CA LEU A 29 16.03 -8.71 12.19
C LEU A 29 17.03 -9.60 11.45
N SER A 30 17.12 -9.41 10.14
CA SER A 30 17.97 -10.21 9.26
C SER A 30 19.41 -9.72 9.34
N HIS A 31 20.32 -10.61 9.74
CA HIS A 31 21.77 -10.41 9.59
C HIS A 31 22.27 -10.93 8.23
N ASN A 32 21.39 -10.93 7.20
CA ASN A 32 21.71 -11.45 5.87
C ASN A 32 21.52 -10.37 4.81
N LEU A 33 22.64 -9.93 4.23
CA LEU A 33 22.72 -8.87 3.23
C LEU A 33 21.76 -9.06 2.04
N ILE A 34 21.51 -10.31 1.64
CA ILE A 34 20.63 -10.64 0.50
C ILE A 34 19.17 -10.41 0.88
N LEU A 35 18.78 -10.81 2.10
CA LEU A 35 17.41 -10.68 2.57
C LEU A 35 17.09 -9.22 2.89
N ASP A 36 18.07 -8.46 3.39
CA ASP A 36 17.95 -7.03 3.63
C ASP A 36 17.77 -6.28 2.30
N GLY A 37 18.53 -6.65 1.27
CA GLY A 37 18.38 -6.11 -0.08
C GLY A 37 16.99 -6.37 -0.67
N ALA A 38 16.47 -7.60 -0.52
CA ALA A 38 15.12 -7.94 -0.95
C ALA A 38 14.04 -7.15 -0.18
N ALA A 39 14.21 -6.98 1.13
CA ALA A 39 13.28 -6.21 1.96
C ALA A 39 13.25 -4.72 1.59
N ILE A 40 14.41 -4.13 1.25
CA ILE A 40 14.48 -2.75 0.75
C ILE A 40 13.77 -2.61 -0.59
N LEU A 41 13.98 -3.53 -1.54
CA LEU A 41 13.29 -3.53 -2.83
C LEU A 41 11.77 -3.64 -2.66
N VAL A 42 11.31 -4.54 -1.78
CA VAL A 42 9.89 -4.68 -1.44
C VAL A 42 9.36 -3.39 -0.81
N SER A 43 10.12 -2.74 0.07
CA SER A 43 9.74 -1.47 0.70
C SER A 43 9.52 -0.38 -0.35
N ILE A 44 10.43 -0.22 -1.32
CA ILE A 44 10.29 0.74 -2.43
C ILE A 44 9.03 0.43 -3.25
N LEU A 45 8.81 -0.84 -3.59
CA LEU A 45 7.65 -1.27 -4.38
C LEU A 45 6.33 -0.99 -3.65
N THR A 46 6.29 -1.26 -2.34
CA THR A 46 5.13 -0.95 -1.49
C THR A 46 4.89 0.55 -1.37
N GLY A 47 5.93 1.37 -1.32
CA GLY A 47 5.82 2.83 -1.34
C GLY A 47 5.16 3.34 -2.62
N VAL A 48 5.54 2.80 -3.78
CA VAL A 48 4.88 3.11 -5.07
C VAL A 48 3.41 2.69 -5.05
N GLY A 49 3.11 1.50 -4.52
CA GLY A 49 1.74 1.00 -4.37
C GLY A 49 0.85 1.90 -3.50
N VAL A 50 1.40 2.47 -2.42
CA VAL A 50 0.71 3.44 -1.55
C VAL A 50 0.39 4.73 -2.31
N VAL A 51 1.36 5.29 -3.04
CA VAL A 51 1.15 6.53 -3.82
C VAL A 51 0.09 6.32 -4.90
N PHE A 52 0.12 5.20 -5.63
CA PHE A 52 -0.90 4.86 -6.61
C PHE A 52 -2.28 4.67 -5.96
N SER A 53 -2.35 3.98 -4.81
CA SER A 53 -3.61 3.80 -4.08
C SER A 53 -4.21 5.15 -3.67
N MET A 54 -3.39 6.08 -3.18
CA MET A 54 -3.84 7.44 -2.85
C MET A 54 -4.30 8.20 -4.09
N ALA A 55 -3.56 8.12 -5.20
CA ALA A 55 -3.97 8.76 -6.46
C ALA A 55 -5.33 8.25 -6.96
N LEU A 56 -5.61 6.94 -6.80
CA LEU A 56 -6.89 6.34 -7.16
C LEU A 56 -8.03 6.81 -6.24
N ILE A 57 -7.80 6.89 -4.93
CA ILE A 57 -8.79 7.43 -3.98
C ILE A 57 -9.14 8.87 -4.34
N PHE A 58 -8.14 9.69 -4.66
CA PHE A 58 -8.35 11.07 -5.10
C PHE A 58 -9.11 11.14 -6.42
N ALA A 59 -8.80 10.28 -7.39
CA ALA A 59 -9.51 10.23 -8.66
C ALA A 59 -10.99 9.85 -8.49
N GLU A 60 -11.27 8.83 -7.68
CA GLU A 60 -12.65 8.44 -7.34
C GLU A 60 -13.40 9.59 -6.67
N HIS A 61 -12.75 10.31 -5.74
CA HIS A 61 -13.37 11.43 -5.05
C HIS A 61 -13.67 12.61 -5.98
N ILE A 62 -12.80 12.91 -6.95
CA ILE A 62 -13.02 13.96 -7.95
C ILE A 62 -14.19 13.59 -8.88
N ILE A 63 -14.27 12.33 -9.33
CA ILE A 63 -15.38 11.86 -10.18
C ILE A 63 -16.71 11.98 -9.43
N ASP A 64 -16.74 11.60 -8.15
CA ASP A 64 -17.93 11.69 -7.30
C ASP A 64 -18.42 13.15 -7.20
N ILE A 65 -17.51 14.09 -6.90
CA ILE A 65 -17.82 15.53 -6.83
C ILE A 65 -18.30 16.09 -8.17
N CYS A 66 -17.65 15.74 -9.28
CA CYS A 66 -17.99 16.27 -10.60
C CYS A 66 -19.24 15.62 -11.22
N SER A 67 -19.71 14.48 -10.70
CA SER A 67 -20.94 13.82 -11.18
C SER A 67 -22.21 14.28 -10.46
N SER A 68 -22.07 15.10 -9.40
CA SER A 68 -23.16 15.73 -8.64
C SER A 68 -23.40 17.17 -9.06
#